data_AF-A0A960B3M7-F1
#
_entry.id   AF-A0A960B3M7-F1
#
_cell.length_a   1.000
_cell.length_b   1.000
_cell.length_c   1.000
_cell.angle_alpha   90.00
_cell.angle_beta   90.00
_cell.angle_gamma   90.00
#
_symmetry.space_group_name_H-M   'P 1'
#
loop_
_entity.id
_entity.type
_entity.pdbx_description
1 polymer ?
#
loop_
_entity_poly.entity_id
_entity_poly.type
_entity_poly.pdbx_seq_one_letter_code
_entity_poly.pdbx_strand_id
1 'polypeptide(L)'
;NPKDLERMAHELISLERRIGDLEDEEIEVMERLEEAQTRLDSLTSQAAATDRRLADLADARDTKTAELDAQVGELATRRGPLAAGLPADLTTLYDRLRSTKAGIGAAELRARQCGGCRLSLDPAELASIKAAPEDDVIRCEECQRILVRTAESGL
;
A
#
# COMPACT_ATOMS: atom_id res chain seq x y z
N ASN A 1 76.48 27.66 36.31
CA ASN A 1 76.98 28.15 35.01
C ASN A 1 75.87 28.98 34.37
N PRO A 2 76.04 30.30 34.21
CA PRO A 2 74.97 31.22 33.78
C PRO A 2 74.30 30.84 32.45
N LYS A 3 75.07 30.27 31.51
CA LYS A 3 74.56 29.81 30.20
C LYS A 3 73.58 28.65 30.30
N ASP A 4 73.73 27.77 31.30
CA ASP A 4 72.83 26.63 31.48
C ASP A 4 71.46 27.10 32.01
N LEU A 5 71.43 28.14 32.85
CA LEU A 5 70.19 28.76 33.33
C LEU A 5 69.44 29.48 32.20
N GLU A 6 70.14 30.21 31.33
CA GLU A 6 69.54 30.82 30.13
C GLU A 6 68.94 29.76 29.19
N ARG A 7 69.66 28.66 28.94
CA ARG A 7 69.16 27.55 28.11
C ARG A 7 67.88 26.94 28.70
N MET A 8 67.87 26.66 30.00
CA MET A 8 66.69 26.14 30.70
C MET A 8 65.51 27.12 30.66
N ALA A 9 65.75 28.42 30.80
CA ALA A 9 64.71 29.44 30.68
C ALA A 9 64.10 29.48 29.27
N HIS A 10 64.91 29.38 28.21
CA HIS A 10 64.41 29.28 26.84
C HIS A 10 63.63 27.98 26.58
N GLU A 11 64.07 26.86 27.14
CA GLU A 11 63.35 25.58 27.05
C GLU A 11 61.98 25.66 27.73
N LEU A 12 61.89 26.27 28.92
CA LEU A 12 60.62 26.50 29.63
C LEU A 12 59.64 27.32 28.79
N ILE A 13 60.07 28.45 28.24
CA ILE A 13 59.20 29.30 27.38
C ILE A 13 58.70 28.53 26.16
N SER A 14 59.54 27.66 25.57
CA SER A 14 59.12 26.83 24.44
C SER A 14 58.12 25.75 24.83
N LEU A 15 58.28 25.16 26.01
CA LEU A 15 57.35 24.15 26.54
C LEU A 15 56.02 24.79 26.91
N GLU A 16 56.02 25.95 27.56
CA GLU A 16 54.80 26.71 27.89
C GLU A 16 54.00 27.08 26.64
N ARG A 17 54.67 27.53 25.57
CA ARG A 17 53.99 27.80 24.29
C ARG A 17 53.35 26.53 23.73
N ARG A 18 54.08 25.41 23.74
CA ARG A 18 53.59 24.15 23.19
C ARG A 18 52.46 23.55 24.03
N ILE A 19 52.47 23.77 25.34
CA ILE A 19 51.34 23.40 26.21
C ILE A 19 50.10 24.21 25.80
N GLY A 20 50.24 25.54 25.64
CA GLY A 20 49.13 26.38 25.18
C GLY A 20 48.57 25.93 23.82
N ASP A 21 49.44 25.67 22.84
CA ASP A 21 49.02 25.18 21.52
C ASP A 21 48.24 23.84 21.63
N LEU A 22 48.68 22.93 22.52
CA LEU A 22 48.01 21.65 22.74
C LEU A 22 46.70 21.78 23.52
N GLU A 23 46.59 22.72 24.45
CA GLU A 23 45.36 23.01 25.19
C GLU A 23 44.29 23.60 24.24
N ASP A 24 44.69 24.49 23.34
CA ASP A 24 43.79 25.04 22.30
C ASP A 24 43.30 23.90 21.36
N GLU A 25 44.20 23.03 20.89
CA GLU A 25 43.84 21.85 20.10
C GLU A 25 42.92 20.87 20.86
N GLU A 26 43.17 20.65 22.15
CA GLU A 26 42.33 19.80 23.00
C GLU A 26 40.90 20.34 23.08
N ILE A 27 40.75 21.65 23.32
CA ILE A 27 39.44 22.31 23.39
C ILE A 27 38.68 22.13 22.07
N GLU A 28 39.32 22.37 20.92
CA GLU A 28 38.67 22.16 19.61
C GLU A 28 38.20 20.72 19.40
N VAL A 29 39.00 19.74 19.83
CA VAL A 29 38.63 18.31 19.74
C VAL A 29 37.48 17.99 20.69
N MET A 30 37.46 18.55 21.89
CA MET A 30 36.36 18.38 22.85
C MET A 30 35.05 18.94 22.32
N GLU A 31 35.05 20.14 21.73
CA GLU A 31 33.85 20.74 21.12
C GLU A 31 33.29 19.86 19.99
N ARG A 32 34.18 19.35 19.11
CA ARG A 32 33.80 18.44 18.03
C ARG A 32 33.24 17.11 18.55
N LEU A 33 33.77 16.62 19.67
CA LEU A 33 33.28 15.41 20.32
C LEU A 33 31.86 15.62 20.88
N GLU A 34 31.62 16.75 21.55
CA GLU A 34 30.31 17.09 22.09
C GLU A 34 29.25 17.23 20.99
N GLU A 35 29.59 17.87 19.87
CA GLU A 35 28.69 17.97 18.70
C GLU A 35 28.39 16.57 18.12
N ALA A 36 29.42 15.75 17.95
CA ALA A 36 29.27 14.39 17.43
C ALA A 36 28.41 13.51 18.35
N GLN A 37 28.60 13.60 19.67
CA GLN A 37 27.83 12.84 20.65
C GLN A 37 26.36 13.27 20.64
N THR A 38 26.10 14.59 20.63
CA THR A 38 24.73 15.13 20.54
C THR A 38 24.03 14.65 19.27
N ARG A 39 24.75 14.63 18.14
CA ARG A 39 24.22 14.13 16.87
C ARG A 39 23.93 12.63 16.93
N LEU A 40 24.83 11.85 17.53
CA LEU A 40 24.65 10.41 17.70
C LEU A 40 23.41 10.09 18.55
N ASP A 41 23.23 10.79 19.67
CA ASP A 41 22.09 10.59 20.57
C ASP A 41 20.76 10.91 19.89
N SER A 42 20.75 12.00 19.10
CA SER A 42 19.58 12.38 18.29
C SER A 42 19.25 11.32 17.23
N LEU A 43 20.25 10.87 16.46
CA LEU A 43 20.04 9.85 15.43
C LEU A 43 19.61 8.50 16.02
N THR A 44 20.17 8.12 17.16
CA THR A 44 19.79 6.89 17.88
C THR A 44 18.34 6.96 18.33
N SER A 45 17.91 8.11 18.86
CA SER A 45 16.51 8.32 19.27
C SER A 45 15.55 8.28 18.07
N GLN A 46 15.95 8.87 16.94
CA GLN A 46 15.16 8.85 15.70
C GLN A 46 15.05 7.44 15.11
N ALA A 47 16.14 6.66 15.14
CA ALA A 47 16.14 5.27 14.70
C ALA A 47 15.18 4.43 15.55
N ALA A 48 15.28 4.52 16.89
CA ALA A 48 14.39 3.80 17.81
C ALA A 48 12.91 4.22 17.67
N ALA A 49 12.62 5.47 17.33
CA ALA A 49 11.26 5.91 17.03
C ALA A 49 10.75 5.34 15.71
N THR A 50 11.62 5.28 14.69
CA THR A 50 11.30 4.72 13.38
C THR A 50 11.06 3.22 13.45
N ASP A 51 11.90 2.48 14.18
CA ASP A 51 11.75 1.03 14.35
C ASP A 51 10.44 0.67 15.05
N ARG A 52 10.05 1.42 16.08
CA ARG A 52 8.74 1.25 16.73
C ARG A 52 7.59 1.49 15.75
N ARG A 53 7.65 2.57 14.97
CA ARG A 53 6.62 2.87 13.97
C ARG A 53 6.54 1.80 12.88
N LEU A 54 7.68 1.24 12.48
CA LEU A 54 7.72 0.14 11.51
C LEU A 54 7.07 -1.12 12.07
N ALA A 55 7.34 -1.47 13.33
CA ALA A 55 6.70 -2.59 14.01
C ALA A 55 5.18 -2.41 14.08
N ASP A 56 4.70 -1.24 14.53
CA ASP A 56 3.27 -0.94 14.62
C ASP A 56 2.56 -1.04 13.25
N LEU A 57 3.21 -0.55 12.19
CA LEU A 57 2.67 -0.63 10.83
C LEU A 57 2.68 -2.05 10.28
N ALA A 58 3.70 -2.85 10.60
CA ALA A 58 3.78 -4.26 10.21
C ALA A 58 2.64 -5.05 10.87
N ASP A 59 2.43 -4.88 12.18
CA ASP A 59 1.36 -5.56 12.92
C ASP A 59 -0.03 -5.17 12.39
N ALA A 60 -0.23 -3.88 12.11
CA ALA A 60 -1.49 -3.39 11.52
C ALA A 60 -1.71 -3.95 10.10
N ARG A 61 -0.65 -4.08 9.30
CA ARG A 61 -0.73 -4.68 7.95
C ARG A 61 -1.07 -6.16 8.05
N ASP A 62 -0.40 -6.89 8.93
CA ASP A 62 -0.58 -8.34 9.09
C ASP A 62 -1.99 -8.66 9.56
N THR A 63 -2.50 -7.92 10.54
CA THR A 63 -3.88 -8.04 11.04
C THR A 63 -4.90 -7.83 9.92
N LYS A 64 -4.79 -6.71 9.18
CA LYS A 64 -5.71 -6.42 8.07
C LYS A 64 -5.63 -7.44 6.94
N THR A 65 -4.43 -7.97 6.67
CA THR A 65 -4.24 -9.00 5.64
C THR A 65 -4.93 -10.29 6.06
N ALA A 66 -4.76 -10.72 7.30
CA ALA A 66 -5.43 -11.91 7.83
C ALA A 66 -6.97 -11.78 7.81
N GLU A 67 -7.51 -10.60 8.14
CA GLU A 67 -8.94 -10.33 8.05
C GLU A 67 -9.46 -10.42 6.60
N LEU A 68 -8.73 -9.87 5.63
CA LEU A 68 -9.08 -9.94 4.21
C LEU A 68 -8.99 -11.38 3.68
N ASP A 69 -7.95 -12.13 4.06
CA ASP A 69 -7.78 -13.52 3.65
C ASP A 69 -8.92 -14.40 4.20
N ALA A 70 -9.33 -14.17 5.45
CA ALA A 70 -10.48 -14.85 6.04
C ALA A 70 -11.78 -14.54 5.27
N GLN A 71 -12.02 -13.27 4.93
CA GLN A 71 -13.18 -12.86 4.13
C GLN A 71 -13.17 -13.48 2.73
N VAL A 72 -12.00 -13.49 2.05
CA VAL A 72 -11.85 -14.13 0.74
C VAL A 72 -12.12 -15.63 0.83
N GLY A 73 -11.62 -16.31 1.85
CA GLY A 73 -11.86 -17.72 2.11
C GLY A 73 -13.35 -18.03 2.35
N GLU A 74 -14.03 -17.22 3.15
CA GLU A 74 -15.47 -17.33 3.39
C GLU A 74 -16.25 -17.17 2.07
N LEU A 75 -15.98 -16.10 1.32
CA LEU A 75 -16.65 -15.82 0.05
C LEU A 75 -16.40 -16.92 -1.00
N ALA A 76 -15.18 -17.46 -1.06
CA ALA A 76 -14.83 -18.57 -1.95
C ALA A 76 -15.63 -19.84 -1.58
N THR A 77 -15.77 -20.13 -0.29
CA THR A 77 -16.53 -21.29 0.20
C THR A 77 -18.03 -21.13 -0.10
N ARG A 78 -18.57 -19.91 0.04
CA ARG A 78 -19.99 -19.60 -0.28
C ARG A 78 -20.30 -19.67 -1.76
N ARG A 79 -19.31 -19.45 -2.63
CA ARG A 79 -19.51 -19.46 -4.09
C ARG A 79 -19.95 -20.82 -4.64
N GLY A 80 -19.38 -21.92 -4.12
CA GLY A 80 -19.70 -23.27 -4.58
C GLY A 80 -21.19 -23.61 -4.47
N PRO A 81 -21.79 -23.53 -3.26
CA PRO A 81 -23.23 -23.77 -3.06
C PRO A 81 -24.13 -22.87 -3.91
N LEU A 82 -23.78 -21.59 -4.09
CA LEU A 82 -24.55 -20.65 -4.93
C LEU A 82 -24.51 -21.02 -6.42
N ALA A 83 -23.39 -21.57 -6.89
CA ALA A 83 -23.22 -21.97 -8.29
C ALA A 83 -23.75 -23.38 -8.59
N ALA A 84 -23.97 -24.23 -7.58
CA ALA A 84 -24.33 -25.64 -7.76
C ALA A 84 -25.66 -25.87 -8.52
N GLY A 85 -26.57 -24.90 -8.49
CA GLY A 85 -27.85 -24.96 -9.21
C GLY A 85 -27.83 -24.34 -10.61
N LEU A 86 -26.69 -23.77 -11.04
CA LEU A 86 -26.60 -23.07 -12.32
C LEU A 86 -26.17 -24.03 -13.45
N PRO A 87 -26.69 -23.85 -14.68
CA PRO A 87 -26.22 -24.57 -15.85
C PRO A 87 -24.70 -24.44 -16.06
N ALA A 88 -24.07 -25.53 -16.50
CA ALA A 88 -22.60 -25.62 -16.65
C ALA A 88 -22.07 -24.70 -17.78
N ASP A 89 -22.85 -24.53 -18.84
CA ASP A 89 -22.58 -23.60 -19.93
C ASP A 89 -22.65 -22.14 -19.47
N LEU A 90 -23.63 -21.79 -18.65
CA LEU A 90 -23.79 -20.45 -18.07
C LEU A 90 -22.61 -20.11 -17.13
N THR A 91 -22.23 -21.02 -16.24
CA THR A 91 -21.09 -20.83 -15.33
C THR A 91 -19.77 -20.72 -16.10
N THR A 92 -19.58 -21.52 -17.15
CA THR A 92 -18.42 -21.43 -18.05
C THR A 92 -18.36 -20.08 -18.76
N LEU A 93 -19.49 -19.58 -19.27
CA LEU A 93 -19.57 -18.25 -19.88
C LEU A 93 -19.23 -17.15 -18.87
N TYR A 94 -19.83 -17.20 -17.68
CA TYR A 94 -19.56 -16.25 -16.61
C TYR A 94 -18.08 -16.22 -16.24
N ASP A 95 -17.44 -17.38 -16.06
CA ASP A 95 -16.02 -17.44 -15.67
C ASP A 95 -15.09 -16.91 -16.77
N ARG A 96 -15.38 -17.21 -18.04
CA ARG A 96 -14.66 -16.63 -19.18
C ARG A 96 -14.76 -15.10 -19.18
N LEU A 97 -15.97 -14.56 -19.01
CA LEU A 97 -16.17 -13.11 -18.98
C LEU A 97 -15.52 -12.49 -17.74
N ARG A 98 -15.67 -13.11 -16.57
CA ARG A 98 -15.05 -12.67 -15.31
C ARG A 98 -13.53 -12.55 -15.43
N SER A 99 -12.87 -13.51 -16.07
CA SER A 99 -11.41 -13.49 -16.28
C SER A 99 -10.93 -12.36 -17.19
N THR A 100 -11.76 -11.94 -18.15
CA THR A 100 -11.40 -10.93 -19.17
C THR A 100 -11.97 -9.54 -18.88
N LYS A 101 -12.92 -9.42 -17.94
CA LYS A 101 -13.68 -8.19 -17.65
C LYS A 101 -13.50 -7.72 -16.21
N ALA A 102 -12.26 -7.78 -15.72
CA ALA A 102 -11.84 -7.27 -14.40
C ALA A 102 -12.64 -7.87 -13.22
N GLY A 103 -12.91 -9.17 -13.26
CA GLY A 103 -13.60 -9.86 -12.17
C GLY A 103 -15.13 -9.80 -12.21
N ILE A 104 -15.73 -9.11 -13.20
CA ILE A 104 -17.18 -8.95 -13.33
C ILE A 104 -17.67 -9.61 -14.63
N GLY A 105 -18.21 -10.83 -14.53
CA GLY A 105 -18.76 -11.58 -15.68
C GLY A 105 -20.24 -11.29 -15.98
N ALA A 106 -20.99 -10.82 -14.98
CA ALA A 106 -22.40 -10.47 -15.07
C ALA A 106 -22.65 -9.14 -14.34
N ALA A 107 -23.61 -8.37 -14.83
CA ALA A 107 -24.00 -7.09 -14.25
C ALA A 107 -25.51 -6.95 -14.22
N GLU A 108 -26.02 -6.34 -13.16
CA GLU A 108 -27.45 -5.99 -13.05
C GLU A 108 -27.82 -4.96 -14.13
N LEU A 109 -28.94 -5.17 -14.82
CA LEU A 109 -29.61 -4.12 -15.56
C LEU A 109 -30.49 -3.35 -14.57
N ARG A 110 -30.22 -2.06 -14.37
CA ARG A 110 -30.94 -1.22 -13.41
C ARG A 110 -31.29 0.11 -14.05
N ALA A 111 -32.55 0.53 -13.97
CA ALA A 111 -33.04 1.79 -14.52
C ALA A 111 -32.56 2.04 -15.96
N ARG A 112 -32.67 1.01 -16.82
CA ARG A 112 -32.23 1.02 -18.23
C ARG A 112 -30.73 1.20 -18.44
N GLN A 113 -29.91 0.99 -17.41
CA GLN A 113 -28.46 1.10 -17.46
C GLN A 113 -27.78 -0.23 -17.13
N CYS A 114 -26.75 -0.59 -17.89
CA CYS A 114 -25.91 -1.74 -17.58
C CYS A 114 -25.03 -1.41 -16.35
N GLY A 115 -25.15 -2.18 -15.27
CA GLY A 115 -24.30 -2.00 -14.08
C GLY A 115 -22.81 -2.28 -14.30
N GLY A 116 -22.44 -2.85 -15.45
CA GLY A 116 -21.06 -3.22 -15.80
C GLY A 116 -20.29 -2.09 -16.49
N CYS A 117 -20.84 -1.52 -17.57
CA CYS A 117 -20.23 -0.39 -18.28
C CYS A 117 -20.84 0.97 -17.93
N ARG A 118 -21.97 0.98 -17.20
CA ARG A 118 -22.72 2.19 -16.80
C ARG A 118 -23.28 2.99 -17.99
N LEU A 119 -23.38 2.37 -19.15
CA LEU A 119 -24.07 2.97 -20.30
C LEU A 119 -25.55 2.66 -20.23
N SER A 120 -26.36 3.65 -20.59
CA SER A 120 -27.80 3.50 -20.76
C SER A 120 -28.09 2.78 -22.08
N LEU A 121 -28.96 1.78 -22.02
CA LEU A 121 -29.39 1.02 -23.17
C LEU A 121 -30.40 1.85 -23.96
N ASP A 122 -30.36 1.70 -25.28
CA ASP A 122 -31.30 2.41 -26.14
C ASP A 122 -32.70 1.77 -26.10
N PRO A 123 -33.75 2.47 -26.56
CA PRO A 123 -35.12 1.94 -26.53
C PRO A 123 -35.32 0.65 -27.33
N ALA A 124 -34.55 0.40 -28.39
CA ALA A 124 -34.69 -0.79 -29.22
C ALA A 124 -34.05 -2.02 -28.52
N GLU A 125 -32.87 -1.84 -27.92
CA GLU A 125 -32.21 -2.85 -27.09
C GLU A 125 -33.11 -3.22 -25.91
N LEU A 126 -33.68 -2.23 -25.21
CA LEU A 126 -34.62 -2.47 -24.11
C LEU A 126 -35.87 -3.24 -24.55
N ALA A 127 -36.45 -2.91 -25.70
CA ALA A 127 -37.60 -3.62 -26.24
C ALA A 127 -37.27 -5.08 -26.58
N SER A 128 -36.08 -5.32 -27.16
CA SER A 128 -35.56 -6.66 -27.42
C SER A 128 -35.38 -7.46 -26.13
N ILE A 129 -34.74 -6.86 -25.12
CA ILE A 129 -34.52 -7.48 -23.79
C ILE A 129 -35.84 -7.83 -23.09
N LYS A 130 -36.85 -6.96 -23.22
CA LYS A 130 -38.19 -7.17 -22.67
C LYS A 130 -38.94 -8.30 -23.36
N ALA A 131 -38.77 -8.44 -24.68
CA ALA A 131 -39.44 -9.48 -25.47
C ALA A 131 -38.79 -10.86 -25.33
N ALA A 132 -37.52 -10.92 -24.95
CA ALA A 132 -36.78 -12.16 -24.77
C ALA A 132 -37.33 -13.01 -23.60
N PRO A 133 -37.40 -14.35 -23.74
CA PRO A 133 -37.81 -15.26 -22.67
C PRO A 133 -37.02 -15.05 -21.37
N GLU A 134 -37.61 -15.35 -20.21
CA GLU A 134 -36.98 -15.15 -18.90
C GLU A 134 -35.71 -15.99 -18.70
N ASP A 135 -35.65 -17.17 -19.30
CA ASP A 135 -34.53 -18.12 -19.27
C ASP A 135 -33.42 -17.77 -20.28
N ASP A 136 -33.65 -16.80 -21.16
CA ASP A 136 -32.65 -16.39 -22.15
C ASP A 136 -31.50 -15.56 -21.53
N VAL A 137 -30.27 -15.87 -21.94
CA VAL A 137 -29.05 -15.29 -21.37
C VAL A 137 -28.58 -14.13 -22.25
N ILE A 138 -28.99 -12.92 -21.87
CA ILE A 138 -28.70 -11.72 -22.64
C ILE A 138 -27.36 -11.11 -22.24
N ARG A 139 -26.65 -10.52 -23.22
CA ARG A 139 -25.39 -9.81 -23.02
C ARG A 139 -25.53 -8.36 -23.47
N CYS A 140 -24.89 -7.45 -22.72
CA CYS A 140 -24.80 -6.05 -23.10
C CYS A 140 -24.01 -5.91 -24.41
N GLU A 141 -24.53 -5.18 -25.39
CA GLU A 141 -23.85 -5.01 -26.69
C GLU A 141 -22.50 -4.30 -26.54
N GLU A 142 -22.41 -3.35 -25.63
CA GLU A 142 -21.21 -2.53 -25.39
C GLU A 142 -20.08 -3.29 -24.68
N CYS A 143 -20.40 -3.98 -23.57
CA CYS A 143 -19.35 -4.58 -22.72
C CYS A 143 -19.33 -6.10 -22.70
N GLN A 144 -20.31 -6.75 -23.35
CA GLN A 144 -20.45 -8.20 -23.51
C GLN A 144 -20.62 -8.99 -22.20
N ARG A 145 -20.81 -8.30 -21.06
CA ARG A 145 -21.18 -8.94 -19.78
C ARG A 145 -22.61 -9.45 -19.86
N ILE A 146 -22.89 -10.53 -19.12
CA ILE A 146 -24.25 -11.05 -18.94
C ILE A 146 -25.08 -9.96 -18.23
N LEU A 147 -26.25 -9.62 -18.77
CA LEU A 147 -27.19 -8.70 -18.16
C LEU A 147 -28.20 -9.49 -17.31
N VAL A 148 -28.21 -9.22 -16.01
CA VAL A 148 -29.18 -9.81 -15.09
C VAL A 148 -30.40 -8.89 -15.02
N ARG A 149 -31.54 -9.40 -15.52
CA ARG A 149 -32.84 -8.73 -15.48
C ARG A 149 -33.44 -8.88 -14.08
N THR A 150 -33.90 -7.77 -13.50
CA THR A 150 -34.54 -7.70 -12.18
C THR A 150 -35.76 -6.80 -12.25
N ALA A 151 -36.56 -6.73 -11.18
CA ALA A 151 -37.67 -5.78 -11.07
C ALA A 151 -37.21 -4.30 -11.19
N GLU A 152 -35.92 -4.03 -10.95
CA GLU A 152 -35.34 -2.68 -11.02
C GLU A 152 -34.81 -2.33 -12.42
N SER A 153 -34.89 -3.25 -13.39
CA SER A 153 -34.35 -3.04 -14.73
C SER A 153 -35.03 -1.91 -15.51
N GLY A 154 -36.28 -1.58 -15.19
CA GLY A 154 -37.05 -0.57 -15.92
C GLY A 154 -37.49 -1.03 -17.31
N LEU A 155 -37.67 -2.35 -17.46
CA LEU A 155 -38.21 -3.05 -18.63
C LEU A 155 -39.74 -3.06 -18.61
#